data_AF-A0A1R2AVZ3-F1
#
_entry.id   AF-A0A1R2AVZ3-F1
#
_cell.length_a   1.000
_cell.length_b   1.000
_cell.length_c   1.000
_cell.angle_alpha   90.00
_cell.angle_beta   90.00
_cell.angle_gamma   90.00
#
_symmetry.space_group_name_H-M   'P 1'
#
loop_
_entity.id
_entity.type
_entity.pdbx_description
1 polymer ?
#
loop_
_entity_poly.entity_id
_entity_poly.type
_entity_poly.pdbx_seq_one_letter_code
_entity_poly.pdbx_strand_id
1 'polypeptide(L)'
;MESNNTNTPNIVDIDILVSQLNKENPYDLEDISSYTSSFSESTDPLSSSFEAINHDPNNMLEDIFAVDRNDRPKRGRRPLRPYDPIRKKTEEKDKYWLRAFRSYIRKVVESEDNHMGKDELEFWDFYLGPNGKPGKGHKFLSYGKKYKGFLFANNFFVHKFRQWFDDNGENLLMKKYEPGTAEWFVFFDYAARDLYYYSQPNMIKTSAPPPQAVGSGPVPDDEFNLDDNMDIIDNVL
;
A
#
# COMPACT_ATOMS: atom_id res chain seq x y z
N MET A 1 46.33 -56.44 5.67
CA MET A 1 46.03 -55.48 6.76
C MET A 1 44.98 -54.54 6.23
N GLU A 2 43.71 -54.87 6.47
CA GLU A 2 42.55 -54.08 6.05
C GLU A 2 42.02 -53.35 7.28
N SER A 3 41.97 -52.02 7.21
CA SER A 3 41.42 -51.16 8.26
C SER A 3 40.05 -50.66 7.83
N ASN A 4 39.01 -51.22 8.43
CA ASN A 4 37.62 -50.80 8.27
C ASN A 4 37.34 -49.56 9.12
N ASN A 5 36.92 -48.48 8.47
CA ASN A 5 36.51 -47.23 9.10
C ASN A 5 34.98 -47.18 9.15
N THR A 6 34.39 -47.41 10.32
CA THR A 6 32.93 -47.35 10.52
C THR A 6 32.52 -45.95 10.95
N ASN A 7 31.81 -45.27 10.06
CA ASN A 7 31.22 -43.95 10.26
C ASN A 7 29.86 -44.12 10.96
N THR A 8 29.72 -43.66 12.20
CA THR A 8 28.45 -43.65 12.94
C THR A 8 27.68 -42.34 12.69
N PRO A 9 26.38 -42.38 12.34
CA PRO A 9 25.58 -41.18 12.15
C PRO A 9 25.22 -40.53 13.49
N ASN A 10 25.35 -39.21 13.52
CA ASN A 10 25.05 -38.34 14.66
C ASN A 10 23.52 -38.18 14.75
N ILE A 11 22.89 -38.90 15.69
CA ILE A 11 21.44 -38.83 15.94
C ILE A 11 21.21 -37.63 16.86
N VAL A 12 20.61 -36.58 16.30
CA VAL A 12 20.19 -35.39 17.04
C VAL A 12 18.86 -35.71 17.73
N ASP A 13 18.84 -35.60 19.06
CA ASP A 13 17.71 -35.91 19.92
C ASP A 13 16.67 -34.77 19.88
N ILE A 14 15.54 -35.01 19.20
CA ILE A 14 14.51 -34.01 18.89
C ILE A 14 13.79 -33.54 20.15
N ASP A 15 13.74 -34.37 21.21
CA ASP A 15 13.03 -34.06 22.45
C ASP A 15 13.71 -32.93 23.26
N ILE A 16 15.01 -32.70 23.02
CA ILE A 16 15.77 -31.61 23.67
C ILE A 16 15.40 -30.25 23.08
N LEU A 17 15.09 -30.17 21.78
CA LEU A 17 14.73 -28.89 21.13
C LEU A 17 13.33 -28.40 21.51
N VAL A 18 12.37 -29.32 21.69
CA VAL A 18 11.00 -28.96 22.08
C VAL A 18 10.95 -28.44 23.53
N SER A 19 11.87 -28.89 24.38
CA SER A 19 11.95 -28.47 25.78
C SER A 19 12.47 -27.04 25.98
N GLN A 20 13.15 -26.47 24.98
CA GLN A 20 13.70 -25.10 25.06
C GLN A 20 12.73 -24.02 24.57
N LEU A 21 11.65 -24.38 23.85
CA LEU A 21 10.73 -23.43 23.24
C LEU A 21 9.55 -22.98 24.13
N ASN A 22 9.44 -23.52 25.35
CA ASN A 22 8.33 -23.22 26.29
C ASN A 22 8.72 -22.34 27.49
N LYS A 23 9.80 -21.57 27.39
CA LYS A 23 10.26 -20.66 28.47
C LYS A 23 10.49 -19.25 27.94
N GLU A 24 9.42 -18.54 27.62
CA GLU A 24 9.28 -17.08 27.44
C GLU A 24 7.81 -16.92 26.99
N ASN A 25 6.87 -16.24 27.65
CA ASN A 25 6.93 -14.95 28.32
C ASN A 25 5.59 -14.78 29.12
N PRO A 26 5.60 -14.47 30.42
CA PRO A 26 4.37 -14.18 31.17
C PRO A 26 3.90 -12.73 30.96
N TYR A 27 2.63 -12.56 30.60
CA TYR A 27 1.96 -11.28 30.40
C TYR A 27 1.89 -10.46 31.70
N ASP A 28 2.48 -9.27 31.70
CA ASP A 28 2.20 -8.21 32.68
C ASP A 28 1.05 -7.34 32.17
N LEU A 29 -0.03 -7.34 32.93
CA LEU A 29 -1.28 -6.63 32.68
C LEU A 29 -1.41 -5.55 33.76
N GLU A 30 -0.77 -4.40 33.55
CA GLU A 30 -1.01 -3.22 34.39
C GLU A 30 -1.25 -1.97 33.53
N ASP A 31 -2.35 -1.30 33.91
CA ASP A 31 -2.61 0.14 33.84
C ASP A 31 -3.14 0.78 32.53
N ILE A 32 -4.47 0.74 32.36
CA ILE A 32 -5.22 1.56 31.39
C ILE A 32 -6.22 2.49 32.11
N SER A 33 -5.80 3.14 33.19
CA SER A 33 -6.69 4.02 33.98
C SER A 33 -6.57 5.52 33.69
N SER A 34 -5.90 5.97 32.61
CA SER A 34 -5.59 7.40 32.42
C SER A 34 -6.26 8.10 31.22
N TYR A 35 -7.18 7.45 30.49
CA TYR A 35 -7.90 8.07 29.36
C TYR A 35 -9.33 8.48 29.70
N THR A 36 -9.53 9.36 30.68
CA THR A 36 -10.74 10.19 30.74
C THR A 36 -10.42 11.57 31.31
N SER A 37 -11.01 12.60 30.70
CA SER A 37 -10.95 14.04 31.05
C SER A 37 -9.77 14.78 30.40
N SER A 38 -9.97 15.81 29.57
CA SER A 38 -10.88 16.93 29.78
C SER A 38 -11.33 17.57 28.46
N PHE A 39 -12.63 17.79 28.36
CA PHE A 39 -13.20 18.85 27.51
C PHE A 39 -12.88 20.19 28.18
N SER A 40 -12.14 21.06 27.50
CA SER A 40 -12.00 22.46 27.87
C SER A 40 -12.64 23.34 26.81
N GLU A 41 -13.81 23.83 27.18
CA GLU A 41 -14.51 25.02 26.73
C GLU A 41 -13.54 26.22 26.62
N SER A 42 -13.48 26.84 25.44
CA SER A 42 -12.81 28.13 25.27
C SER A 42 -13.65 29.00 24.34
N THR A 43 -14.26 30.00 24.96
CA THR A 43 -14.94 31.14 24.37
C THR A 43 -13.92 32.12 23.79
N ASP A 44 -14.10 32.55 22.54
CA ASP A 44 -13.52 33.78 22.04
C ASP A 44 -14.63 34.80 21.73
N PRO A 45 -14.66 35.95 22.43
CA PRO A 45 -15.51 37.08 22.10
C PRO A 45 -14.76 38.03 21.15
N LEU A 46 -15.53 38.75 20.33
CA LEU A 46 -15.15 39.89 19.48
C LEU A 46 -14.70 39.55 18.04
N SER A 47 -15.69 39.53 17.14
CA SER A 47 -15.55 40.27 15.89
C SER A 47 -16.88 40.92 15.53
N SER A 48 -16.99 42.18 15.93
CA SER A 48 -18.02 43.11 15.48
C SER A 48 -17.69 43.54 14.05
N SER A 49 -18.59 43.28 13.11
CA SER A 49 -18.60 43.95 11.82
C SER A 49 -20.06 44.19 11.43
N PHE A 50 -20.47 45.43 11.66
CA PHE A 50 -21.48 46.19 10.93
C PHE A 50 -22.25 45.46 9.84
N GLU A 51 -23.57 45.34 10.03
CA GLU A 51 -24.54 45.55 8.95
C GLU A 51 -25.85 46.07 9.55
N ALA A 52 -26.23 47.28 9.15
CA ALA A 52 -27.49 47.91 9.49
C ALA A 52 -28.60 47.22 8.70
N ILE A 53 -29.38 46.38 9.37
CA ILE A 53 -30.59 45.78 8.78
C ILE A 53 -31.70 46.82 8.85
N ASN A 54 -31.97 47.45 7.70
CA ASN A 54 -33.23 48.15 7.45
C ASN A 54 -34.37 47.14 7.59
N HIS A 55 -35.20 47.33 8.61
CA HIS A 55 -36.36 46.49 8.90
C HIS A 55 -37.53 46.89 7.99
N ASP A 56 -37.67 46.22 6.84
CA ASP A 56 -38.90 46.25 6.05
C ASP A 56 -39.76 45.02 6.43
N PRO A 57 -40.95 45.20 7.03
CA PRO A 57 -41.82 44.10 7.46
C PRO A 57 -42.42 43.29 6.29
N ASN A 58 -42.20 43.69 5.03
CA ASN A 58 -42.70 42.94 3.87
C ASN A 58 -41.80 41.78 3.42
N ASN A 59 -40.58 41.65 3.94
CA ASN A 59 -39.64 40.60 3.52
C ASN A 59 -39.74 39.28 4.29
N MET A 60 -40.60 39.15 5.31
CA MET A 60 -40.66 37.92 6.12
C MET A 60 -41.42 36.75 5.48
N LEU A 61 -42.02 36.94 4.29
CA LEU A 61 -42.74 35.86 3.60
C LEU A 61 -41.89 35.09 2.58
N GLU A 62 -40.75 35.62 2.12
CA GLU A 62 -39.93 34.93 1.10
C GLU A 62 -38.93 33.92 1.70
N ASP A 63 -38.59 34.05 2.99
CA ASP A 63 -37.61 33.17 3.65
C ASP A 63 -38.15 31.77 4.03
N ILE A 64 -39.47 31.55 3.96
CA ILE A 64 -40.05 30.23 4.23
C ILE A 64 -39.85 29.27 3.03
N PHE A 65 -39.52 29.79 1.84
CA PHE A 65 -39.26 29.00 0.64
C PHE A 65 -37.79 28.97 0.21
N ALA A 66 -36.88 29.51 1.03
CA ALA A 66 -35.44 29.32 0.86
C ALA A 66 -35.06 27.89 1.26
N VAL A 67 -35.45 26.92 0.42
CA VAL A 67 -34.92 25.56 0.43
C VAL A 67 -33.41 25.68 0.31
N ASP A 68 -32.70 25.30 1.36
CA ASP A 68 -31.25 25.27 1.44
C ASP A 68 -30.67 24.56 0.19
N ARG A 69 -30.12 25.35 -0.75
CA ARG A 69 -29.68 24.86 -2.08
C ARG A 69 -28.29 24.24 -2.05
N ASN A 70 -27.72 24.03 -0.86
CA ASN A 70 -26.34 23.53 -0.71
C ASN A 70 -26.23 22.01 -0.51
N ASP A 71 -27.31 21.28 -0.26
CA ASP A 71 -27.32 19.81 -0.29
C ASP A 71 -27.71 19.27 -1.66
N ARG A 72 -26.90 19.57 -2.69
CA ARG A 72 -27.03 18.82 -3.95
C ARG A 72 -26.46 17.41 -3.71
N PRO A 73 -27.28 16.34 -3.76
CA PRO A 73 -26.75 14.99 -3.66
C PRO A 73 -25.74 14.79 -4.79
N LYS A 74 -24.48 14.50 -4.45
CA LYS A 74 -23.43 14.13 -5.40
C LYS A 74 -24.03 13.07 -6.35
N ARG A 75 -24.23 13.45 -7.62
CA ARG A 75 -24.70 12.55 -8.67
C ARG A 75 -23.64 11.47 -8.85
N GLY A 76 -23.91 10.32 -8.27
CA GLY A 76 -23.19 9.09 -8.44
C GLY A 76 -24.12 7.96 -8.02
N ARG A 77 -24.09 6.84 -8.75
CA ARG A 77 -24.78 5.63 -8.29
C ARG A 77 -24.22 5.29 -6.91
N ARG A 78 -25.05 5.36 -5.86
CA ARG A 78 -24.68 4.80 -4.55
C ARG A 78 -24.21 3.37 -4.79
N PRO A 79 -23.06 2.97 -4.23
CA PRO A 79 -22.61 1.60 -4.41
C PRO A 79 -23.71 0.66 -3.93
N LEU A 80 -24.09 -0.30 -4.79
CA LEU A 80 -25.21 -1.23 -4.59
C LEU A 80 -25.12 -1.94 -3.21
N ARG A 81 -23.89 -2.06 -2.68
CA ARG A 81 -23.56 -2.54 -1.34
C ARG A 81 -22.31 -1.77 -0.86
N PRO A 82 -22.44 -0.81 0.06
CA PRO A 82 -21.32 0.01 0.53
C PRO A 82 -20.30 -0.79 1.35
N TYR A 83 -20.75 -1.83 2.06
CA TYR A 83 -19.95 -2.64 2.97
C TYR A 83 -19.46 -3.95 2.36
N ASP A 84 -19.50 -4.08 1.03
CA ASP A 84 -19.07 -5.31 0.37
C ASP A 84 -17.55 -5.26 0.12
N PRO A 85 -16.74 -6.08 0.82
CA PRO A 85 -15.29 -6.09 0.64
C PRO A 85 -14.88 -6.42 -0.79
N ILE A 86 -15.71 -7.13 -1.54
CA ILE A 86 -15.48 -7.51 -2.94
C ILE A 86 -15.48 -6.27 -3.86
N ARG A 87 -16.24 -5.22 -3.52
CA ARG A 87 -16.38 -4.01 -4.34
C ARG A 87 -15.22 -3.02 -4.26
N LYS A 88 -14.23 -3.26 -3.39
CA LYS A 88 -12.97 -2.48 -3.43
C LYS A 88 -12.39 -2.56 -4.83
N LYS A 89 -12.07 -1.40 -5.40
CA LYS A 89 -11.59 -1.31 -6.79
C LYS A 89 -10.32 -2.15 -6.92
N THR A 90 -10.19 -2.88 -8.03
CA THR A 90 -8.98 -3.64 -8.38
C THR A 90 -7.71 -2.82 -8.18
N GLU A 91 -7.77 -1.53 -8.52
CA GLU A 91 -6.67 -0.58 -8.34
C GLU A 91 -6.25 -0.37 -6.88
N GLU A 92 -7.16 -0.43 -5.91
CA GLU A 92 -6.82 -0.31 -4.48
C GLU A 92 -6.05 -1.53 -4.00
N LYS A 93 -6.43 -2.72 -4.47
CA LYS A 93 -5.74 -3.99 -4.17
C LYS A 93 -4.37 -4.02 -4.85
N ASP A 94 -4.30 -3.61 -6.12
CA ASP A 94 -3.02 -3.43 -6.84
C ASP A 94 -2.09 -2.48 -6.11
N LYS A 95 -2.61 -1.31 -5.73
CA LYS A 95 -1.86 -0.30 -4.99
C LYS A 95 -1.33 -0.85 -3.67
N TYR A 96 -2.13 -1.60 -2.93
CA TYR A 96 -1.71 -2.18 -1.65
C TYR A 96 -0.50 -3.11 -1.83
N TRP A 97 -0.63 -4.13 -2.68
CA TRP A 97 0.41 -5.15 -2.87
C TRP A 97 1.67 -4.58 -3.54
N LEU A 98 1.50 -3.80 -4.61
CA LEU A 98 2.64 -3.28 -5.36
C LEU A 98 3.40 -2.18 -4.60
N ARG A 99 2.74 -1.42 -3.72
CA ARG A 99 3.45 -0.47 -2.83
C ARG A 99 4.21 -1.21 -1.74
N ALA A 100 3.59 -2.21 -1.11
CA ALA A 100 4.25 -2.98 -0.07
C ALA A 100 5.50 -3.69 -0.62
N PHE A 101 5.38 -4.33 -1.79
CA PHE A 101 6.51 -4.95 -2.47
C PHE A 101 7.60 -3.94 -2.80
N ARG A 102 7.24 -2.77 -3.34
CA ARG A 102 8.21 -1.71 -3.65
C ARG A 102 9.01 -1.28 -2.42
N SER A 103 8.33 -1.09 -1.29
CA SER A 103 8.99 -0.71 -0.03
C SER A 103 9.93 -1.81 0.47
N TYR A 104 9.56 -3.08 0.31
CA TYR A 104 10.43 -4.22 0.62
C TYR A 104 11.68 -4.23 -0.26
N ILE A 105 11.49 -4.18 -1.59
CA ILE A 105 12.58 -4.27 -2.56
C ILE A 105 13.57 -3.13 -2.43
N ARG A 106 13.13 -1.91 -2.09
CA ARG A 106 14.06 -0.81 -1.84
C ARG A 106 15.13 -1.19 -0.81
N LYS A 107 14.74 -1.85 0.28
CA LYS A 107 15.66 -2.27 1.35
C LYS A 107 16.58 -3.43 0.94
N VAL A 108 16.11 -4.29 0.05
CA VAL A 108 16.83 -5.50 -0.37
C VAL A 108 17.80 -5.20 -1.52
N VAL A 109 17.39 -4.41 -2.50
CA VAL A 109 18.24 -4.07 -3.66
C VAL A 109 19.45 -3.26 -3.21
N GLU A 110 19.27 -2.32 -2.27
CA GLU A 110 20.37 -1.55 -1.68
C GLU A 110 21.45 -2.44 -1.02
N SER A 111 21.13 -3.65 -0.58
CA SER A 111 22.09 -4.59 0.01
C SER A 111 22.65 -5.64 -0.97
N GLU A 112 21.94 -5.93 -2.07
CA GLU A 112 22.30 -6.95 -3.06
C GLU A 112 23.01 -6.39 -4.31
N ASP A 113 23.18 -5.07 -4.42
CA ASP A 113 23.59 -4.32 -5.62
C ASP A 113 24.83 -4.89 -6.34
N ASN A 114 25.77 -5.47 -5.60
CA ASN A 114 27.04 -6.00 -6.13
C ASN A 114 26.91 -7.27 -6.99
N HIS A 115 25.76 -7.95 -7.01
CA HIS A 115 25.58 -9.22 -7.74
C HIS A 115 24.61 -9.14 -8.94
N MET A 116 24.02 -7.97 -9.20
CA MET A 116 23.00 -7.82 -10.24
C MET A 116 23.61 -7.53 -11.62
N GLY A 117 22.99 -8.07 -12.66
CA GLY A 117 23.34 -7.74 -14.04
C GLY A 117 22.92 -6.30 -14.39
N LYS A 118 23.52 -5.72 -15.42
CA LYS A 118 23.22 -4.34 -15.86
C LYS A 118 21.72 -4.12 -16.16
N ASP A 119 21.08 -5.06 -16.85
CA ASP A 119 19.66 -4.95 -17.23
C ASP A 119 18.73 -5.04 -16.00
N GLU A 120 19.17 -5.78 -14.97
CA GLU A 120 18.44 -5.90 -13.71
C GLU A 120 18.55 -4.60 -12.91
N LEU A 121 19.75 -4.03 -12.82
CA LEU A 121 19.99 -2.72 -12.20
C LEU A 121 19.17 -1.62 -12.87
N GLU A 122 19.19 -1.53 -14.20
CA GLU A 122 18.40 -0.54 -14.94
C GLU A 122 16.90 -0.68 -14.66
N PHE A 123 16.41 -1.92 -14.55
CA PHE A 123 15.02 -2.17 -14.20
C PHE A 123 14.70 -1.71 -12.77
N TRP A 124 15.53 -2.05 -11.79
CA TRP A 124 15.30 -1.68 -10.40
C TRP A 124 15.45 -0.17 -10.17
N ASP A 125 16.40 0.49 -10.83
CA ASP A 125 16.56 1.95 -10.82
C ASP A 125 15.30 2.63 -11.38
N PHE A 126 14.83 2.17 -12.53
CA PHE A 126 13.59 2.66 -13.12
C PHE A 126 12.40 2.41 -12.17
N TYR A 127 12.27 1.17 -11.66
CA TYR A 127 11.16 0.76 -10.83
C TYR A 127 11.15 1.56 -9.54
N LEU A 128 12.23 1.61 -8.78
CA LEU A 128 12.35 2.23 -7.46
C LEU A 128 12.45 3.77 -7.53
N GLY A 129 12.89 4.32 -8.66
CA GLY A 129 12.93 5.75 -8.92
C GLY A 129 11.56 6.40 -9.18
N PRO A 130 11.53 7.73 -9.41
CA PRO A 130 10.29 8.48 -9.61
C PRO A 130 9.45 7.98 -10.81
N ASN A 131 10.11 7.53 -11.87
CA ASN A 131 9.44 7.09 -13.11
C ASN A 131 8.66 5.78 -12.94
N GLY A 132 9.08 4.91 -12.03
CA GLY A 132 8.39 3.66 -11.75
C GLY A 132 7.19 3.80 -10.81
N LYS A 133 6.96 4.97 -10.20
CA LYS A 133 5.80 5.26 -9.36
C LYS A 133 4.61 5.71 -10.22
N PRO A 134 3.46 5.02 -10.19
CA PRO A 134 2.29 5.50 -10.90
C PRO A 134 1.70 6.79 -10.29
N GLY A 135 1.37 7.77 -11.14
CA GLY A 135 0.73 9.04 -10.76
C GLY A 135 0.71 10.08 -11.88
N LYS A 136 0.14 11.25 -11.61
CA LYS A 136 0.11 12.38 -12.55
C LYS A 136 1.55 12.86 -12.80
N GLY A 137 1.92 13.05 -14.06
CA GLY A 137 3.28 13.49 -14.46
C GLY A 137 4.31 12.35 -14.54
N HIS A 138 3.93 11.11 -14.21
CA HIS A 138 4.83 9.94 -14.32
C HIS A 138 4.52 9.09 -15.57
N LYS A 139 5.42 8.15 -15.89
CA LYS A 139 5.29 7.24 -17.06
C LYS A 139 3.99 6.44 -17.03
N PHE A 140 3.50 6.09 -15.85
CA PHE A 140 2.23 5.38 -15.66
C PHE A 140 1.28 6.23 -14.83
N LEU A 141 0.04 6.40 -15.29
CA LEU A 141 -0.98 7.19 -14.57
C LEU A 141 -1.59 6.45 -13.38
N SER A 142 -1.63 5.11 -13.43
CA SER A 142 -2.29 4.26 -12.43
C SER A 142 -1.63 2.88 -12.34
N TYR A 143 -2.00 2.11 -11.31
CA TYR A 143 -1.57 0.72 -11.12
C TYR A 143 -2.33 -0.28 -12.04
N GLY A 144 -2.94 0.22 -13.11
CA GLY A 144 -3.77 -0.57 -14.01
C GLY A 144 -3.00 -1.52 -14.93
N LYS A 145 -3.71 -2.05 -15.93
CA LYS A 145 -3.23 -3.10 -16.85
C LYS A 145 -1.88 -2.79 -17.50
N LYS A 146 -1.65 -1.55 -17.97
CA LYS A 146 -0.39 -1.18 -18.64
C LYS A 146 0.82 -1.25 -17.70
N TYR A 147 0.66 -0.80 -16.45
CA TYR A 147 1.72 -0.84 -15.46
C TYR A 147 2.04 -2.27 -15.06
N LYS A 148 1.01 -3.08 -14.75
CA LYS A 148 1.19 -4.51 -14.46
C LYS A 148 1.82 -5.25 -15.64
N GLY A 149 1.34 -4.99 -16.86
CA GLY A 149 1.93 -5.57 -18.06
C GLY A 149 3.41 -5.24 -18.20
N PHE A 150 3.85 -4.03 -17.86
CA PHE A 150 5.27 -3.68 -17.83
C PHE A 150 6.04 -4.44 -16.73
N LEU A 151 5.53 -4.46 -15.50
CA LEU A 151 6.19 -5.11 -14.36
C LEU A 151 6.32 -6.62 -14.56
N PHE A 152 5.20 -7.29 -14.83
CA PHE A 152 5.14 -8.74 -14.95
C PHE A 152 5.61 -9.28 -16.31
N ALA A 153 6.00 -8.40 -17.24
CA ALA A 153 6.79 -8.80 -18.41
C ALA A 153 8.28 -9.00 -18.07
N ASN A 154 8.75 -8.47 -16.94
CA ASN A 154 10.14 -8.58 -16.51
C ASN A 154 10.30 -9.75 -15.51
N ASN A 155 11.20 -10.70 -15.84
CA ASN A 155 11.43 -11.88 -15.00
C ASN A 155 12.03 -11.55 -13.63
N PHE A 156 12.88 -10.52 -13.53
CA PHE A 156 13.46 -10.09 -12.24
C PHE A 156 12.37 -9.68 -11.26
N PHE A 157 11.41 -8.89 -11.75
CA PHE A 157 10.24 -8.49 -10.97
C PHE A 157 9.40 -9.70 -10.55
N VAL A 158 9.05 -10.58 -11.49
CA VAL A 158 8.19 -11.75 -11.22
C VAL A 158 8.82 -12.65 -10.16
N HIS A 159 10.11 -12.95 -10.30
CA HIS A 159 10.83 -13.81 -9.37
C HIS A 159 10.84 -13.22 -7.96
N LYS A 160 11.31 -11.97 -7.81
CA LYS A 160 11.38 -11.31 -6.50
C LYS A 160 9.99 -11.06 -5.90
N PHE A 161 8.98 -10.75 -6.71
CA PHE A 161 7.61 -10.56 -6.22
C PHE A 161 7.02 -11.84 -5.66
N ARG A 162 7.19 -12.97 -6.35
CA ARG A 162 6.70 -14.27 -5.88
C ARG A 162 7.38 -14.70 -4.60
N GLN A 163 8.71 -14.64 -4.58
CA GLN A 163 9.49 -14.94 -3.38
C GLN A 163 9.03 -14.09 -2.19
N TRP A 164 8.94 -12.77 -2.38
CA TRP A 164 8.45 -11.87 -1.35
C TRP A 164 7.02 -12.19 -0.91
N PHE A 165 6.13 -12.49 -1.85
CA PHE A 165 4.73 -12.77 -1.55
C PHE A 165 4.57 -14.06 -0.74
N ASP A 166 5.33 -15.10 -1.08
CA ASP A 166 5.34 -16.36 -0.34
C ASP A 166 5.89 -16.17 1.09
N ASP A 167 6.95 -15.37 1.24
CA ASP A 167 7.61 -15.14 2.54
C ASP A 167 6.85 -14.15 3.45
N ASN A 168 6.20 -13.14 2.87
CA ASN A 168 5.70 -11.97 3.61
C ASN A 168 4.22 -11.66 3.38
N GLY A 169 3.58 -12.22 2.35
CA GLY A 169 2.27 -11.78 1.88
C GLY A 169 1.18 -11.93 2.94
N GLU A 170 1.11 -13.11 3.57
CA GLU A 170 0.17 -13.39 4.65
C GLU A 170 0.45 -12.51 5.88
N ASN A 171 1.69 -12.54 6.39
CA ASN A 171 2.11 -11.75 7.55
C ASN A 171 1.82 -10.25 7.41
N LEU A 172 2.02 -9.70 6.21
CA LEU A 172 1.71 -8.29 5.94
C LEU A 172 0.21 -8.01 5.97
N LEU A 173 -0.60 -8.92 5.43
CA LEU A 173 -2.04 -8.75 5.37
C LEU A 173 -2.69 -8.88 6.75
N MET A 174 -2.17 -9.78 7.58
CA MET A 174 -2.62 -9.97 8.97
C MET A 174 -2.50 -8.70 9.82
N LYS A 175 -1.54 -7.82 9.52
CA LYS A 175 -1.40 -6.53 10.19
C LYS A 175 -2.56 -5.57 9.91
N LYS A 176 -3.33 -5.82 8.86
CA LYS A 176 -4.41 -4.93 8.40
C LYS A 176 -5.80 -5.55 8.51
N TYR A 177 -5.91 -6.85 8.29
CA TYR A 177 -7.16 -7.57 8.36
C TYR A 177 -6.94 -8.87 9.12
N GLU A 178 -7.87 -9.21 10.01
CA GLU A 178 -7.84 -10.47 10.73
C GLU A 178 -7.96 -11.65 9.73
N PRO A 179 -7.13 -12.70 9.85
CA PRO A 179 -7.26 -13.92 9.07
C PRO A 179 -8.68 -14.48 9.07
N GLY A 180 -9.14 -14.96 7.91
CA GLY A 180 -10.48 -15.53 7.77
C GLY A 180 -11.61 -14.51 7.62
N THR A 181 -11.35 -13.21 7.75
CA THR A 181 -12.32 -12.18 7.37
C THR A 181 -12.52 -12.13 5.85
N ALA A 182 -13.68 -11.62 5.43
CA ALA A 182 -13.99 -11.47 4.01
C ALA A 182 -13.01 -10.51 3.32
N GLU A 183 -12.60 -9.43 3.98
CA GLU A 183 -11.58 -8.49 3.52
C GLU A 183 -10.24 -9.17 3.32
N TRP A 184 -9.79 -9.97 4.30
CA TRP A 184 -8.54 -10.70 4.22
C TRP A 184 -8.57 -11.64 3.01
N PHE A 185 -9.62 -12.45 2.88
CA PHE A 185 -9.77 -13.36 1.75
C PHE A 185 -9.77 -12.63 0.41
N VAL A 186 -10.50 -11.52 0.31
CA VAL A 186 -10.61 -10.73 -0.93
C VAL A 186 -9.27 -10.12 -1.36
N PHE A 187 -8.41 -9.70 -0.43
CA PHE A 187 -7.09 -9.16 -0.75
C PHE A 187 -6.08 -10.25 -1.08
N PHE A 188 -6.11 -11.35 -0.32
CA PHE A 188 -5.19 -12.45 -0.49
C PHE A 188 -5.47 -13.24 -1.77
N ASP A 189 -6.73 -13.66 -2.00
CA ASP A 189 -7.16 -14.36 -3.22
C ASP A 189 -6.89 -13.51 -4.46
N TYR A 190 -7.12 -12.20 -4.37
CA TYR A 190 -6.78 -11.28 -5.45
C TYR A 190 -5.29 -11.30 -5.78
N ALA A 191 -4.39 -11.15 -4.80
CA ALA A 191 -2.97 -11.17 -5.09
C ALA A 191 -2.52 -12.52 -5.66
N ALA A 192 -2.99 -13.63 -5.10
CA ALA A 192 -2.67 -14.95 -5.61
C ALA A 192 -3.10 -15.09 -7.08
N ARG A 193 -4.34 -14.73 -7.42
CA ARG A 193 -4.88 -14.94 -8.77
C ARG A 193 -4.43 -13.91 -9.80
N ASP A 194 -4.48 -12.63 -9.45
CA ASP A 194 -4.32 -11.52 -10.37
C ASP A 194 -2.91 -10.89 -10.35
N LEU A 195 -2.04 -11.25 -9.41
CA LEU A 195 -0.65 -10.76 -9.36
C LEU A 195 0.36 -11.91 -9.41
N TYR A 196 0.27 -12.87 -8.49
CA TYR A 196 1.21 -13.98 -8.41
C TYR A 196 1.20 -14.85 -9.66
N TYR A 197 0.00 -15.22 -10.12
CA TYR A 197 -0.21 -15.94 -11.38
C TYR A 197 -0.52 -15.03 -12.55
N TYR A 198 -0.04 -13.77 -12.54
CA TYR A 198 -0.27 -12.86 -13.64
C TYR A 198 0.37 -13.38 -14.94
N SER A 199 -0.42 -14.10 -15.74
CA SER A 199 -0.10 -14.43 -17.11
C SER A 199 -0.72 -13.36 -17.98
N GLN A 200 0.06 -12.67 -18.81
CA GLN A 200 -0.54 -11.82 -19.83
C GLN A 200 -1.27 -12.72 -20.83
N PRO A 201 -2.62 -12.64 -20.96
CA PRO A 201 -3.30 -13.36 -22.02
C PRO A 201 -2.88 -12.69 -23.33
N ASN A 202 -2.01 -13.36 -24.07
CA ASN A 202 -1.60 -13.05 -25.44
C ASN A 202 -0.90 -11.70 -25.66
N MET A 203 0.26 -11.48 -25.03
CA MET A 203 1.29 -10.70 -25.73
C MET A 203 1.88 -11.58 -26.82
N ILE A 204 1.22 -11.54 -27.98
CA ILE A 204 1.83 -11.88 -29.26
C ILE A 204 3.22 -11.23 -29.27
N LYS A 205 4.23 -12.03 -29.63
CA LYS A 205 5.63 -11.65 -29.79
C LYS A 205 5.75 -10.47 -30.76
N THR A 206 5.50 -9.26 -30.32
CA THR A 206 5.96 -8.07 -31.02
C THR A 206 7.33 -7.80 -30.42
N SER A 207 8.37 -8.24 -31.12
CA SER A 207 9.78 -7.95 -30.86
C SER A 207 10.11 -6.47 -31.08
N ALA A 208 9.21 -5.57 -30.68
CA ALA A 208 9.46 -4.15 -30.75
C ALA A 208 10.34 -3.77 -29.55
N PRO A 209 11.44 -3.02 -29.79
CA PRO A 209 12.25 -2.47 -28.71
C PRO A 209 11.36 -1.64 -27.77
N PRO A 210 11.76 -1.48 -26.49
CA PRO A 210 10.99 -0.70 -25.53
C PRO A 210 10.64 0.66 -26.13
N PRO A 211 9.37 1.14 -26.03
CA PRO A 211 8.98 2.40 -26.60
C PRO A 211 9.89 3.49 -26.02
N GLN A 212 10.70 4.10 -26.90
CA GLN A 212 11.58 5.18 -26.54
C GLN A 212 10.76 6.29 -25.90
N ALA A 213 11.29 6.83 -24.80
CA ALA A 213 10.69 7.93 -24.07
C ALA A 213 10.42 9.07 -25.06
N VAL A 214 9.14 9.39 -25.25
CA VAL A 214 8.74 10.61 -25.95
C VAL A 214 9.27 11.75 -25.10
N GLY A 215 10.17 12.54 -25.69
CA GLY A 215 10.92 13.58 -25.01
C GLY A 215 10.03 14.43 -24.10
N SER A 216 10.39 14.46 -22.82
CA SER A 216 9.89 15.43 -21.87
C SER A 216 10.29 16.81 -22.39
N GLY A 217 9.34 17.56 -22.91
CA GLY A 217 9.51 19.02 -23.04
C GLY A 217 9.77 19.62 -21.65
N PRO A 218 10.46 20.76 -21.56
CA PRO A 218 10.79 21.40 -20.30
C PRO A 218 9.49 21.80 -19.57
N VAL A 219 9.29 21.24 -18.38
CA VAL A 219 8.25 21.68 -17.45
C VAL A 219 8.87 22.81 -16.61
N PRO A 220 8.20 23.97 -16.46
CA PRO A 220 8.71 25.06 -15.64
C PRO A 220 8.77 24.66 -14.17
N ASP A 221 9.80 25.17 -13.49
CA ASP A 221 10.07 24.96 -12.07
C ASP A 221 8.95 25.59 -11.23
N ASP A 222 8.02 24.76 -10.76
CA ASP A 222 7.16 25.09 -9.62
C ASP A 222 7.73 24.36 -8.39
N GLU A 223 8.41 25.12 -7.53
CA GLU A 223 8.79 24.75 -6.18
C GLU A 223 7.53 24.34 -5.39
N PHE A 224 7.26 23.04 -5.32
CA PHE A 224 6.36 22.47 -4.33
C PHE A 224 7.18 21.95 -3.17
N ASN A 225 7.32 22.80 -2.14
CA ASN A 225 7.56 22.34 -0.77
C ASN A 225 6.42 21.39 -0.39
N LEU A 226 6.75 20.11 -0.22
CA LEU A 226 5.91 19.15 0.45
C LEU A 226 6.59 18.82 1.76
N ASP A 227 5.98 19.32 2.84
CA ASP A 227 6.25 18.90 4.21
C ASP A 227 6.30 17.37 4.27
N ASP A 228 7.52 16.86 4.50
CA ASP A 228 7.80 15.51 4.95
C ASP A 228 7.24 15.36 6.36
N ASN A 229 5.98 14.95 6.45
CA ASN A 229 5.44 14.42 7.70
C ASN A 229 4.50 13.27 7.40
N MET A 230 5.07 12.07 7.31
CA MET A 230 4.34 10.86 7.65
C MET A 230 5.28 9.85 8.30
N ASP A 231 5.31 9.94 9.63
CA ASP A 231 5.44 8.86 10.60
C ASP A 231 6.20 7.62 10.14
N ILE A 232 7.48 7.68 10.50
CA ILE A 232 8.31 6.60 11.01
C ILE A 232 7.43 5.48 11.62
N ILE A 233 7.28 4.37 10.90
CA ILE A 233 6.97 3.09 11.51
C ILE A 233 8.29 2.60 12.10
N ASP A 234 8.58 3.02 13.33
CA ASP A 234 9.71 2.54 14.11
C ASP A 234 9.47 1.09 14.56
N ASN A 235 10.44 0.26 14.19
CA ASN A 235 11.11 -0.76 15.00
C ASN A 235 10.28 -1.57 16.01
N VAL A 236 10.06 -2.84 15.66
CA VAL A 236 10.32 -3.94 16.61
C VAL A 236 11.12 -4.99 15.83
N LEU A 237 12.42 -5.01 16.14
CA LEU A 237 13.32 -6.16 15.95
C LEU A 237 13.07 -7.14 17.10
#